data_AF-A0AAV4HXW8-F1
#
_entry.id   AF-A0AAV4HXW8-F1
#
_cell.length_a   1.000
_cell.length_b   1.000
_cell.length_c   1.000
_cell.angle_alpha   90.00
_cell.angle_beta   90.00
_cell.angle_gamma   90.00
#
_symmetry.space_group_name_H-M   'P 1'
#
loop_
_entity.id
_entity.type
_entity.pdbx_description
1 polymer ?
#
loop_
_entity_poly.entity_id
_entity_poly.type
_entity_poly.pdbx_seq_one_letter_code
_entity_poly.pdbx_strand_id
1 'polypeptide(L)'
;MYLSRRCPQIWLWPANESPMSAELIEIAGTVFRYTLRDLERNTLYALRLAAVGQGGYGKKTPTIYFTVGELSVIICWVVDWLFGKSIV
;
A
#
# COMPACT_ATOMS: atom_id res chain seq x y z
N MET A 1 -11.34 3.89 -25.23
CA MET A 1 -10.34 3.09 -24.50
C MET A 1 -10.26 3.65 -23.08
N TYR A 2 -11.14 3.22 -22.16
CA TYR A 2 -11.17 3.70 -20.78
C TYR A 2 -10.50 2.65 -19.89
N LEU A 3 -9.22 2.87 -19.56
CA LEU A 3 -8.55 2.11 -18.52
C LEU A 3 -9.29 2.35 -17.19
N SER A 4 -9.95 1.30 -16.70
CA SER A 4 -10.72 1.33 -15.46
C SER A 4 -9.82 1.79 -14.32
N ARG A 5 -10.21 2.89 -13.67
CA ARG A 5 -9.53 3.56 -12.55
C ARG A 5 -9.57 2.71 -11.27
N ARG A 6 -8.94 1.54 -11.30
CA ARG A 6 -8.75 0.66 -10.14
C ARG A 6 -7.27 0.66 -9.81
N CYS A 7 -6.85 1.62 -9.00
CA CYS A 7 -5.47 1.82 -8.60
C CYS A 7 -5.36 1.63 -7.08
N PRO A 8 -4.64 0.64 -6.56
CA PRO A 8 -4.34 0.61 -5.14
C PRO A 8 -3.43 1.79 -4.78
N GLN A 9 -3.65 2.34 -3.59
CA GLN A 9 -2.81 3.38 -3.01
C GLN A 9 -2.13 2.88 -1.76
N ILE A 10 -0.86 3.21 -1.63
CA ILE A 10 -0.02 2.89 -0.48
C ILE A 10 0.40 4.21 0.17
N TRP A 11 0.20 4.30 1.49
CA TRP A 11 0.78 5.33 2.34
C TRP A 11 1.93 4.70 3.10
N LEU A 12 3.13 5.25 2.94
CA LEU A 12 4.35 4.77 3.57
C LEU A 12 5.03 5.92 4.32
N TRP A 13 5.43 5.69 5.57
CA TRP A 13 6.22 6.65 6.34
C TRP A 13 7.18 5.94 7.30
N PRO A 14 8.29 6.59 7.69
CA PRO A 14 9.09 6.14 8.82
C PRO A 14 8.25 6.10 10.10
N ALA A 15 8.31 5.02 10.87
CA ALA A 15 7.45 4.82 12.05
C ALA A 15 7.75 5.79 13.22
N ASN A 16 8.89 6.48 13.18
CA ASN A 16 9.24 7.58 14.09
C ASN A 16 8.57 8.92 13.69
N GLU A 17 7.95 8.99 12.52
CA GLU A 17 7.27 10.19 12.01
C GLU A 17 5.75 10.12 12.13
N SER A 18 5.12 11.27 11.90
CA SER A 18 3.66 11.39 11.88
C SER A 18 3.07 10.72 10.63
N PRO A 19 1.91 10.05 10.71
CA PRO A 19 1.21 9.52 9.53
C PRO A 19 0.85 10.56 8.46
N MET A 20 0.95 11.85 8.78
CA MET A 20 0.72 12.95 7.84
C MET A 20 1.92 13.19 6.91
N SER A 21 3.12 12.73 7.25
CA SER A 21 4.30 12.77 6.35
C SER A 21 4.35 11.60 5.37
N ALA A 22 3.29 10.79 5.33
CA ALA A 22 3.26 9.61 4.49
C ALA A 22 3.38 9.93 3.00
N GLU A 23 4.34 9.26 2.37
CA GLU A 23 4.47 9.21 0.94
C GLU A 23 3.31 8.42 0.34
N LEU A 24 2.62 9.02 -0.64
CA LEU A 24 1.55 8.37 -1.38
C LEU A 24 2.12 7.75 -2.65
N ILE A 25 2.04 6.43 -2.74
CA ILE A 25 2.39 5.66 -3.93
C ILE A 25 1.10 5.20 -4.60
N GLU A 26 0.81 5.75 -5.78
CA GLU A 26 -0.32 5.35 -6.61
C GLU A 26 0.10 4.26 -7.60
N ILE A 27 -0.56 3.11 -7.54
CA ILE A 27 -0.23 1.98 -8.39
C ILE A 27 -1.25 1.91 -9.53
N ALA A 28 -0.77 1.99 -10.78
CA ALA A 28 -1.63 1.91 -11.94
C ALA A 28 -2.17 0.48 -12.14
N GLY A 29 -3.50 0.37 -12.26
CA GLY A 29 -4.18 -0.88 -12.59
C GLY A 29 -4.36 -1.84 -11.42
N THR A 30 -4.95 -3.00 -11.72
CA THR A 30 -5.23 -4.03 -10.70
C THR A 30 -3.96 -4.86 -10.47
N VAL A 31 -3.19 -4.43 -9.48
CA VAL A 31 -1.98 -5.11 -9.03
C VAL A 31 -2.28 -5.79 -7.69
N PHE A 32 -1.79 -7.02 -7.51
CA PHE A 32 -1.90 -7.79 -6.26
C PHE A 32 -0.55 -7.92 -5.54
N ARG A 33 0.53 -7.43 -6.16
CA ARG A 33 1.88 -7.50 -5.64
C ARG A 33 2.67 -6.27 -6.05
N TYR A 34 3.26 -5.59 -5.08
CA TYR A 34 4.14 -4.45 -5.31
C TYR A 34 5.43 -4.58 -4.51
N THR A 35 6.52 -4.09 -5.10
CA THR A 35 7.84 -4.14 -4.48
C THR A 35 8.25 -2.71 -4.14
N LEU A 36 8.37 -2.42 -2.85
CA LEU A 36 8.97 -1.18 -2.39
C LEU A 36 10.49 -1.25 -2.60
N ARG A 37 11.06 -0.18 -3.13
CA ARG A 37 12.48 -0.02 -3.44
C ARG A 37 13.00 1.24 -2.76
N ASP A 38 14.33 1.36 -2.71
CA ASP A 38 15.02 2.55 -2.21
C ASP A 38 14.69 2.92 -0.76
N LEU A 39 14.33 1.91 0.04
CA LEU A 39 14.08 2.08 1.47
C LEU A 39 15.37 2.03 2.26
N GLU A 40 15.45 2.84 3.32
CA GLU A 40 16.58 2.84 4.23
C GLU A 40 16.61 1.55 5.05
N ARG A 41 17.79 0.91 5.09
CA ARG A 41 18.02 -0.25 5.95
C ARG A 41 17.98 0.16 7.42
N ASN A 42 17.54 -0.78 8.26
CA ASN A 42 17.43 -0.57 9.71
C ASN A 42 16.45 0.53 10.13
N THR A 43 15.60 1.00 9.22
CA THR A 43 14.51 1.92 9.51
C THR A 43 13.20 1.13 9.65
N LEU A 44 12.45 1.39 10.72
CA LEU A 44 11.12 0.85 10.91
C LEU A 44 10.15 1.69 10.10
N TYR A 45 9.45 1.07 9.15
CA TYR A 45 8.43 1.72 8.34
C TYR A 45 7.03 1.31 8.79
N ALA A 46 6.11 2.25 8.64
CA ALA A 46 4.69 2.05 8.81
C ALA A 46 4.00 2.20 7.46
N LEU A 47 3.07 1.29 7.17
CA LEU A 47 2.37 1.23 5.90
C LEU A 47 0.87 1.05 6.08
N ARG A 48 0.11 1.75 5.23
CA ARG A 48 -1.32 1.53 5.03
C ARG A 48 -1.62 1.38 3.55
N LEU A 49 -2.57 0.52 3.24
CA LEU A 49 -3.01 0.26 1.87
C LEU A 49 -4.53 0.48 1.78
N ALA A 50 -4.99 1.00 0.65
CA ALA A 50 -6.39 1.00 0.30
C ALA A 50 -6.56 0.67 -1.19
N ALA A 51 -7.58 -0.13 -1.50
CA ALA A 51 -8.04 -0.26 -2.86
C ALA A 51 -8.82 1.00 -3.26
N VAL A 52 -8.55 1.57 -4.43
CA VAL A 52 -9.38 2.64 -5.01
C VAL A 52 -10.15 2.06 -6.18
N GLY A 53 -11.45 2.31 -6.20
CA GLY A 53 -12.33 1.95 -7.31
C GLY A 53 -13.12 3.15 -7.81
N GLN A 54 -14.03 2.92 -8.76
CA GLN A 54 -14.88 3.97 -9.31
C GLN A 54 -15.77 4.65 -8.24
N GLY A 55 -16.14 3.92 -7.19
CA GLY A 55 -16.92 4.43 -6.05
C GLY A 55 -16.09 5.15 -4.98
N GLY A 56 -14.77 5.33 -5.19
CA GLY A 56 -13.88 5.99 -4.25
C GLY A 56 -12.94 5.03 -3.51
N TYR A 57 -12.50 5.47 -2.32
CA TYR A 57 -11.55 4.74 -1.49
C TYR A 57 -12.22 3.62 -0.71
N GLY A 58 -11.71 2.40 -0.88
CA GLY A 58 -12.00 1.28 0.00
C GLY A 58 -11.45 1.51 1.41
N LYS A 59 -11.85 0.63 2.34
CA LYS A 59 -11.36 0.67 3.71
C LYS A 59 -9.84 0.52 3.73
N LYS A 60 -9.15 1.45 4.42
CA LYS A 60 -7.71 1.35 4.67
C LYS A 60 -7.41 0.14 5.55
N THR A 61 -6.33 -0.55 5.27
CA THR A 61 -5.79 -1.60 6.14
C THR A 61 -5.38 -1.02 7.50
N PRO A 62 -5.31 -1.84 8.57
CA PRO A 62 -4.57 -1.45 9.77
C PRO A 62 -3.13 -1.08 9.40
N THR A 63 -2.49 -0.27 10.24
CA THR A 63 -1.07 0.08 10.06
C THR A 63 -0.23 -1.20 10.18
N ILE A 64 0.53 -1.50 9.14
CA ILE A 64 1.47 -2.62 9.10
C ILE A 64 2.86 -2.03 9.35
N TYR A 65 3.60 -2.62 10.28
CA TYR A 65 4.97 -2.22 10.59
C TYR A 65 5.95 -3.26 10.06
N PHE A 66 7.02 -2.80 9.42
CA PHE A 66 8.07 -3.69 8.92
C PHE A 66 9.43 -3.00 8.95
N THR A 67 10.49 -3.80 9.05
CA THR A 67 11.88 -3.34 8.91
C THR A 67 12.48 -3.88 7.64
N VAL A 68 13.35 -3.10 7.02
CA VAL A 68 14.02 -3.47 5.77
C VAL A 68 15.36 -4.13 6.11
N GLY A 69 15.39 -5.45 6.06
CA GLY A 69 16.62 -6.25 6.20
C GLY A 69 17.41 -6.36 4.90
N GLU A 70 16.71 -6.38 3.76
CA GLU A 70 17.26 -6.47 2.39
C GLU A 70 16.62 -5.38 1.51
N LEU A 71 17.30 -4.93 0.45
CA LEU A 71 16.99 -3.73 -0.36
C LEU A 71 15.59 -3.67 -1.03
N SER A 72 14.73 -4.66 -0.80
CA SER A 72 13.37 -4.67 -1.33
C SER A 72 12.41 -5.44 -0.42
N VAL A 73 11.20 -4.92 -0.24
CA VAL A 73 10.10 -5.62 0.44
C VAL A 73 9.00 -5.88 -0.56
N ILE A 74 8.57 -7.15 -0.66
CA ILE A 74 7.44 -7.58 -1.48
C ILE A 74 6.19 -7.52 -0.62
N ILE A 75 5.22 -6.74 -1.07
CA ILE A 75 3.89 -6.66 -0.47
C ILE A 75 2.94 -7.37 -1.42
N CYS A 76 2.30 -8.44 -0.94
CA CYS A 76 1.20 -9.10 -1.62
C CYS A 76 -0.11 -8.71 -0.92
N TRP A 77 -1.17 -8.52 -1.68
CA TRP A 77 -2.51 -8.33 -1.13
C TRP A 77 -3.56 -9.02 -1.99
N VAL A 78 -4.59 -9.54 -1.36
CA VAL A 78 -5.78 -10.08 -2.04
C VAL A 78 -6.88 -9.02 -1.97
N VAL A 79 -7.25 -8.48 -3.13
CA VAL A 79 -8.43 -7.61 -3.24
C VAL A 79 -9.64 -8.49 -3.55
N ASP A 80 -10.40 -8.88 -2.54
CA ASP A 80 -11.66 -9.59 -2.76
C ASP A 80 -12.77 -8.57 -3.07
N TRP A 81 -13.12 -8.48 -4.35
CA TRP A 81 -14.14 -7.56 -4.87
C TRP A 81 -15.58 -7.99 -4.50
N LEU A 82 -15.79 -9.19 -3.94
CA LEU A 82 -17.11 -9.68 -3.56
C LEU A 82 -17.54 -9.24 -2.15
N PHE A 83 -16.59 -8.85 -1.29
CA PHE A 83 -16.89 -8.57 0.14
C PHE A 83 -16.31 -7.28 0.71
N GLY A 84 -15.63 -6.44 -0.09
CA GLY A 84 -15.11 -5.15 0.39
C GLY A 84 -14.14 -5.26 1.56
N LYS A 85 -13.51 -6.42 1.74
CA LYS A 85 -12.49 -6.69 2.77
C LYS A 85 -11.14 -6.88 2.09
N SER A 86 -10.22 -5.94 2.31
CA SER A 86 -8.79 -6.22 2.14
C SER A 86 -8.34 -7.12 3.29
N ILE A 87 -7.85 -8.31 2.95
CA ILE A 87 -7.16 -9.22 3.87
C ILE A 87 -5.69 -9.22 3.47
N VAL A 88 -4.82 -9.08 4.47
CA VAL A 88 -3.36 -9.14 4.37
C VAL A 88 -2.94 -10.56 4.02
#